data_AF-A0A1I1TLR5-F1
#
_entry.id   AF-A0A1I1TLR5-F1
#
_cell.length_a   1.000
_cell.length_b   1.000
_cell.length_c   1.000
_cell.angle_alpha   90.00
_cell.angle_beta   90.00
_cell.angle_gamma   90.00
#
_symmetry.space_group_name_H-M   'P 1'
#
loop_
_entity.id
_entity.type
_entity.pdbx_description
1 polymer ?
#
loop_
_entity_poly.entity_id
_entity_poly.type
_entity_poly.pdbx_seq_one_letter_code
_entity_poly.pdbx_strand_id
1 'polypeptide(L)'
;MEIAQRYKERWGIELFFKWIKQHLKIKSFLGRSENAVRIQILTALITYLLVALLHHSRQATNSLWDFLCLISATLFQRPDAEAAAVRRRREWQTHAKNQGCLF
;
A
#
# COMPACT_ATOMS: atom_id res chain seq x y z
N MET A 1 27.20 -29.63 -8.07
CA MET A 1 25.90 -28.91 -8.12
C MET A 1 25.59 -28.15 -6.83
N GLU A 2 26.02 -28.63 -5.67
CA GLU A 2 25.75 -28.00 -4.37
C GLU A 2 26.22 -26.54 -4.24
N ILE A 3 27.41 -26.22 -4.77
CA ILE A 3 27.95 -24.85 -4.77
C ILE A 3 27.04 -23.90 -5.57
N ALA A 4 26.62 -24.30 -6.77
CA ALA A 4 25.75 -23.49 -7.63
C ALA A 4 24.36 -23.23 -6.98
N GLN A 5 23.83 -24.23 -6.24
CA GLN A 5 22.59 -24.09 -5.49
C GLN A 5 22.70 -22.99 -4.43
N ARG A 6 23.78 -22.99 -3.64
CA ARG A 6 24.01 -21.97 -2.60
C ARG A 6 24.20 -20.56 -3.18
N TYR A 7 24.83 -20.44 -4.35
CA TYR A 7 24.91 -19.16 -5.05
C TYR A 7 23.53 -18.67 -5.51
N LYS A 8 22.67 -19.56 -5.99
CA LYS A 8 21.29 -19.24 -6.38
C LYS A 8 20.44 -18.75 -5.20
N GLU A 9 20.57 -19.40 -4.05
CA GLU A 9 19.90 -18.98 -2.80
C GLU A 9 20.36 -17.59 -2.36
N ARG A 10 21.67 -17.32 -2.38
CA ARG A 10 22.22 -16.00 -2.05
C ARG A 10 21.69 -14.91 -2.97
N TRP A 11 21.62 -15.19 -4.27
CA TRP A 11 21.04 -14.30 -5.27
C TRP A 11 19.56 -14.02 -5.04
N GLY A 12 18.80 -15.01 -4.58
CA GLY A 12 17.40 -14.83 -4.20
C GLY A 12 17.22 -13.77 -3.10
N ILE A 13 18.08 -13.83 -2.07
CA ILE A 13 18.09 -12.86 -0.98
C ILE A 13 18.48 -11.45 -1.48
N GLU A 14 19.49 -11.36 -2.35
CA GLU A 14 19.91 -10.08 -2.94
C GLU A 14 18.80 -9.44 -3.79
N LEU A 15 18.13 -10.23 -4.63
CA LEU A 15 17.00 -9.78 -5.43
C LEU A 15 15.84 -9.32 -4.56
N PHE A 16 15.56 -10.03 -3.47
CA PHE A 16 14.55 -9.63 -2.48
C PHE A 16 14.87 -8.27 -1.85
N PHE A 17 16.09 -8.07 -1.34
CA PHE A 17 16.48 -6.78 -0.77
C PHE A 17 16.58 -5.66 -1.80
N LYS A 18 16.95 -5.99 -3.05
CA LYS A 18 16.91 -5.03 -4.17
C LYS A 18 15.47 -4.58 -4.42
N TRP A 19 14.53 -5.52 -4.48
CA TRP A 19 13.12 -5.22 -4.67
C TRP A 19 12.56 -4.35 -3.54
N ILE A 20 12.86 -4.68 -2.28
CA ILE A 20 12.43 -3.89 -1.13
C ILE A 20 12.94 -2.45 -1.22
N LYS A 21 14.24 -2.26 -1.44
CA LYS A 21 14.84 -0.92 -1.51
C LYS A 21 14.27 -0.09 -2.65
N GLN A 22 13.94 -0.72 -3.78
CA GLN A 22 13.38 -0.04 -4.94
C GLN A 22 11.91 0.36 -4.74
N HIS A 23 11.08 -0.53 -4.20
CA HIS A 23 9.63 -0.36 -4.24
C HIS A 23 9.02 0.19 -2.93
N LEU A 24 9.63 -0.06 -1.76
CA LEU A 24 9.10 0.38 -0.46
C LEU A 24 9.58 1.77 -0.01
N LYS A 25 10.16 2.58 -0.92
CA LYS A 25 10.70 3.94 -0.66
C LYS A 25 11.50 4.04 0.65
N ILE A 26 12.36 3.06 0.94
CA ILE A 26 13.36 3.16 2.02
C ILE A 26 14.54 4.04 1.55
N LYS A 27 14.26 5.22 0.99
CA LYS A 27 15.29 6.12 0.45
C LYS A 27 15.92 7.01 1.53
N SER A 28 15.22 7.24 2.64
CA SER A 28 15.74 7.98 3.78
C SER A 28 15.40 7.25 5.07
N PHE A 29 16.38 7.17 5.98
CA PHE A 29 16.11 6.71 7.33
C PHE A 29 15.27 7.76 8.07
N LEU A 30 14.20 7.32 8.74
CA LEU A 30 13.36 8.22 9.54
C LEU A 30 14.06 8.72 10.82
N GLY A 31 15.14 8.04 11.22
CA GLY A 31 16.00 8.44 12.32
C GLY A 31 17.38 7.78 12.21
N ARG A 32 18.39 8.38 12.87
CA ARG A 32 19.77 7.87 12.87
C ARG A 32 20.07 6.92 14.05
N SER A 33 19.10 6.65 14.91
CA SER A 33 19.27 5.70 16.01
C SER A 33 19.16 4.27 15.52
N GLU A 34 19.89 3.35 16.15
CA GLU A 34 19.85 1.92 15.83
C GLU A 34 18.41 1.36 15.89
N ASN A 35 17.66 1.76 16.92
CA ASN A 35 16.27 1.36 17.08
C ASN A 35 15.37 1.86 15.94
N ALA A 36 15.56 3.10 15.47
CA ALA A 36 14.79 3.63 14.35
C ALA A 36 15.06 2.84 13.06
N VAL A 37 16.33 2.50 12.80
CA VAL A 37 16.72 1.66 11.67
C VAL A 37 16.11 0.26 11.80
N ARG A 38 16.18 -0.37 12.99
CA ARG A 38 15.61 -1.70 13.23
C ARG A 38 14.11 -1.73 12.99
N ILE A 39 13.38 -0.74 13.52
CA ILE A 39 11.92 -0.63 13.31
C ILE A 39 11.62 -0.42 11.83
N GLN A 40 12.35 0.46 11.14
CA GLN A 40 12.13 0.72 9.72
C GLN A 40 12.32 -0.54 8.85
N ILE A 41 13.32 -1.36 9.15
CA ILE A 41 13.54 -2.65 8.47
C ILE A 41 12.39 -3.61 8.76
N LEU A 42 12.01 -3.76 10.03
CA LEU A 42 10.90 -4.64 10.44
C LEU A 42 9.58 -4.23 9.77
N THR A 43 9.25 -2.93 9.76
CA THR A 43 8.06 -2.41 9.09
C THR A 43 8.08 -2.68 7.57
N ALA A 44 9.25 -2.56 6.92
CA ALA A 44 9.37 -2.90 5.50
C ALA A 44 9.13 -4.38 5.22
N LEU A 45 9.67 -5.27 6.07
CA LEU A 45 9.46 -6.72 5.97
C LEU A 45 7.98 -7.08 6.20
N ILE A 46 7.33 -6.49 7.21
CA ILE A 46 5.90 -6.69 7.48
C ILE A 46 5.06 -6.21 6.30
N THR A 47 5.35 -5.03 5.77
CA THR A 47 4.63 -4.49 4.60
C THR A 47 4.74 -5.41 3.39
N TYR A 48 5.95 -5.91 3.09
CA TYR A 48 6.14 -6.88 2.00
C TYR A 48 5.31 -8.14 2.22
N LEU A 49 5.35 -8.72 3.42
CA LEU A 49 4.62 -9.94 3.75
C LEU A 49 3.10 -9.74 3.58
N LEU A 50 2.56 -8.63 4.06
CA LEU A 50 1.14 -8.30 3.91
C LEU A 50 0.75 -8.18 2.43
N VAL A 51 1.56 -7.50 1.63
CA VAL A 51 1.32 -7.31 0.19
C VAL A 51 1.38 -8.66 -0.54
N ALA A 52 2.36 -9.50 -0.23
CA ALA A 52 2.49 -10.83 -0.81
C ALA A 52 1.32 -11.76 -0.44
N LEU A 53 0.92 -11.76 0.84
CA LEU A 53 -0.24 -12.54 1.30
C LEU A 53 -1.53 -12.08 0.63
N LEU A 54 -1.74 -10.76 0.52
CA LEU A 54 -2.93 -10.22 -0.11
C LEU A 54 -2.93 -10.47 -1.62
N HIS A 55 -1.78 -10.35 -2.28
CA HIS A 55 -1.61 -10.66 -3.71
C HIS A 55 -1.95 -12.13 -3.98
N HIS A 56 -1.46 -13.04 -3.13
CA HIS A 56 -1.76 -14.47 -3.19
C HIS A 56 -3.26 -14.75 -2.94
N SER A 57 -3.83 -14.16 -1.88
CA SER A 57 -5.24 -14.34 -1.54
C SER A 57 -6.20 -13.82 -2.61
N ARG A 58 -5.81 -12.75 -3.33
CA ARG A 58 -6.59 -12.16 -4.41
C ARG A 58 -6.35 -12.82 -5.78
N GLN A 59 -5.45 -13.81 -5.85
CA GLN A 59 -5.00 -14.44 -7.10
C GLN A 59 -4.69 -13.40 -8.19
N ALA A 60 -4.07 -12.29 -7.80
CA ALA A 60 -3.85 -11.18 -8.70
C ALA A 60 -2.84 -11.58 -9.79
N THR A 61 -3.20 -11.40 -11.05
CA THR A 61 -2.31 -11.67 -12.20
C THR A 61 -1.26 -10.58 -12.42
N ASN A 62 -1.45 -9.42 -11.77
CA ASN A 62 -0.58 -8.27 -11.92
C ASN A 62 0.75 -8.47 -11.18
N SER A 63 1.77 -7.69 -11.56
CA SER A 63 3.03 -7.72 -10.83
C SER A 63 2.83 -7.29 -9.37
N LEU A 64 3.68 -7.79 -8.47
CA LEU A 64 3.61 -7.44 -7.04
C LEU A 64 3.80 -5.93 -6.81
N TRP A 65 4.55 -5.27 -7.71
CA TRP A 65 4.71 -3.81 -7.69
C TRP A 65 3.44 -3.07 -8.10
N ASP A 66 2.80 -3.45 -9.21
CA ASP A 66 1.53 -2.82 -9.64
C ASP A 66 0.47 -2.97 -8.55
N PHE A 67 0.44 -4.13 -7.89
CA PHE A 67 -0.45 -4.39 -6.77
C PHE A 67 -0.14 -3.51 -5.57
N LEU A 68 1.14 -3.33 -5.23
CA LEU A 68 1.57 -2.39 -4.18
C LEU A 68 1.16 -0.94 -4.53
N CYS A 69 1.36 -0.52 -5.78
CA CYS A 69 0.96 0.79 -6.26
C CYS A 69 -0.55 0.99 -6.16
N LEU A 70 -1.34 0.00 -6.58
CA LEU A 70 -2.79 0.01 -6.44
C LEU A 70 -3.20 0.16 -4.97
N ILE A 71 -2.67 -0.68 -4.07
CA ILE A 71 -2.94 -0.58 -2.63
C ILE A 71 -2.60 0.82 -2.14
N SER A 72 -1.43 1.36 -2.48
CA SER A 72 -1.02 2.69 -2.01
C SER A 72 -1.96 3.81 -2.47
N ALA A 73 -2.57 3.68 -3.66
CA ALA A 73 -3.54 4.64 -4.19
C ALA A 73 -4.92 4.48 -3.55
N THR A 74 -5.32 3.25 -3.20
CA THR A 74 -6.65 2.94 -2.70
C THR A 74 -6.72 2.82 -1.17
N LEU A 75 -5.60 2.74 -0.45
CA LEU A 75 -5.54 2.44 0.99
C LEU A 75 -6.36 3.42 1.84
N PHE A 76 -6.39 4.68 1.42
CA PHE A 76 -7.10 5.75 2.13
C PHE A 76 -8.50 6.03 1.57
N GLN A 77 -8.92 5.34 0.51
CA GLN A 77 -10.27 5.49 -0.02
C GLN A 77 -11.27 4.89 0.98
N ARG A 78 -12.29 5.67 1.35
CA ARG A 78 -13.34 5.25 2.27
C ARG A 78 -14.68 5.32 1.54
N PRO A 79 -15.03 4.31 0.73
CA PRO A 79 -16.18 4.38 -0.17
C PRO A 79 -17.49 4.68 0.57
N ASP A 80 -17.68 4.12 1.77
CA ASP A 80 -18.89 4.34 2.56
C ASP A 80 -18.99 5.77 3.12
N ALA A 81 -17.87 6.31 3.60
CA ALA A 81 -17.80 7.66 4.14
C ALA A 81 -17.96 8.71 3.03
N GLU A 82 -17.31 8.47 1.88
CA GLU A 82 -17.44 9.29 0.69
C GLU A 82 -18.87 9.27 0.15
N ALA A 83 -19.47 8.09 0.03
CA ALA A 83 -20.86 7.94 -0.39
C ALA A 83 -21.83 8.65 0.59
N ALA A 84 -21.60 8.54 1.89
CA ALA A 84 -22.39 9.25 2.90
C ALA A 84 -22.26 10.77 2.81
N ALA A 85 -21.05 11.29 2.55
CA ALA A 85 -20.82 12.72 2.35
C ALA A 85 -21.53 13.24 1.09
N VAL A 86 -21.51 12.46 -0.01
CA VAL A 86 -22.23 12.79 -1.25
C VAL A 86 -23.74 12.79 -1.04
N ARG A 87 -24.29 11.79 -0.31
CA ARG A 87 -25.72 11.75 0.03
C ARG A 87 -26.16 13.01 0.78
N ARG A 88 -25.45 13.37 1.86
CA ARG A 88 -25.72 14.61 2.61
C ARG A 88 -25.69 15.84 1.71
N ARG A 89 -24.67 15.98 0.84
CA ARG A 89 -24.57 17.13 -0.08
C ARG A 89 -25.79 17.24 -1.01
N ARG A 90 -26.30 16.11 -1.52
CA ARG A 90 -27.50 16.08 -2.37
C ARG A 90 -28.74 16.51 -1.59
N GLU A 91 -28.90 16.03 -0.36
CA GLU A 91 -30.00 16.41 0.54
C GLU A 91 -29.99 17.93 0.80
N TRP A 92 -28.84 18.51 1.16
CA TRP A 92 -28.68 19.95 1.32
C TRP A 92 -29.07 20.74 0.06
N GLN A 93 -28.67 20.27 -1.12
CA GLN A 93 -29.04 20.90 -2.39
C GLN A 93 -30.54 20.80 -2.67
N THR A 94 -31.18 19.68 -2.37
CA THR A 94 -32.63 19.54 -2.51
C THR A 94 -33.38 20.44 -1.52
N HIS A 95 -32.92 20.54 -0.27
CA HIS A 95 -33.52 21.43 0.72
C HIS A 95 -33.33 22.91 0.34
N ALA A 96 -32.16 23.30 -0.16
CA ALA A 96 -31.89 24.67 -0.62
C ALA A 96 -32.72 25.07 -1.85
N LYS A 97 -32.91 24.15 -2.81
CA LYS A 97 -33.79 24.38 -3.98
C LYS A 97 -35.24 24.53 -3.56
N ASN A 98 -35.72 23.68 -2.65
CA ASN A 98 -37.10 23.75 -2.15
C ASN A 98 -37.36 25.03 -1.34
N GLN A 99 -36.35 25.56 -0.63
CA GLN A 99 -36.46 26.85 0.07
C GLN A 99 -36.46 28.06 -0.89
N GLY A 100 -35.76 27.98 -2.03
CA GLY A 100 -35.73 29.04 -3.04
C GLY A 100 -36.98 29.13 -3.94
N CYS A 101 -37.86 28.13 -3.93
CA CYS A 101 -39.12 28.11 -4.70
C CYS A 101 -40.34 28.61 -3.90
N LEU A 102 -40.15 29.08 -2.65
CA LEU A 102 -41.22 29.55 -1.76
C LEU A 102 -41.38 31.09 -1.75
N PHE A 103 -40.75 31.78 -2.70
CA PHE A 103 -40.90 33.21 -2.95
C PHE A 103 -41.17 33.48 -4.43
#